data_AF-A0A963WBL1-F1
#
_entry.id   AF-A0A963WBL1-F1
#
_cell.length_a   1.000
_cell.length_b   1.000
_cell.length_c   1.000
_cell.angle_alpha   90.00
_cell.angle_beta   90.00
_cell.angle_gamma   90.00
#
_symmetry.space_group_name_H-M   'P 1'
#
loop_
_entity.id
_entity.type
_entity.pdbx_description
1 polymer ?
#
loop_
_entity_poly.entity_id
_entity_poly.type
_entity_poly.pdbx_seq_one_letter_code
_entity_poly.pdbx_strand_id
1 'polypeptide(L)'
;MKTLTPSAPRPQAKDLLDDAARSLTPSELRRLGDSLLRLADAVDQDWQPPKSKSIFRWPNELSGIEKNAYNLAVKAQVEYSQRRARRKHFPGAILAEPGWDMLLELFMQFAGKAKVSTTSLCIAADCPTSTALRYIGLLEEEGLVRRTPAVHDRRVTFVELTDAGVLAMGRYLGAI
;
A
#
# COMPACT_ATOMS: atom_id res chain seq x y z
N MET A 1 21.78 36.04 -0.60
CA MET A 1 20.64 36.23 0.32
C MET A 1 19.52 35.27 -0.10
N LYS A 2 19.23 34.23 0.69
CA LYS A 2 18.08 33.32 0.45
C LYS A 2 16.91 33.80 1.30
N THR A 3 15.80 34.12 0.65
CA THR A 3 14.54 34.51 1.29
C THR A 3 13.90 33.29 1.95
N LEU A 4 13.79 33.31 3.28
CA LEU A 4 12.97 32.36 4.05
C LEU A 4 11.50 32.69 3.84
N THR A 5 10.75 31.75 3.28
CA THR A 5 9.28 31.75 3.31
C THR A 5 8.81 31.60 4.76
N PRO A 6 7.80 32.36 5.24
CA PRO A 6 7.29 32.20 6.59
C PRO A 6 6.56 30.85 6.72
N SER A 7 6.97 30.03 7.70
CA SER A 7 6.23 28.85 8.13
C SER A 7 4.82 29.26 8.53
N ALA A 8 3.80 28.58 8.00
CA ALA A 8 2.43 28.74 8.47
C ALA A 8 2.36 28.55 10.00
N PRO A 9 1.54 29.34 10.72
CA PRO A 9 1.38 29.20 12.16
C PRO A 9 0.83 27.80 12.48
N ARG A 10 1.37 27.15 13.51
CA ARG A 10 0.82 25.87 14.00
C ARG A 10 -0.63 26.11 14.41
N PRO A 11 -1.58 25.27 13.96
CA PRO A 11 -2.95 25.33 14.46
C PRO A 11 -2.95 25.18 15.98
N GLN A 12 -3.75 25.98 16.68
CA GLN A 12 -3.82 25.89 18.13
C GLN A 12 -4.57 24.59 18.49
N ALA A 13 -4.18 23.95 19.60
CA ALA A 13 -4.82 22.72 20.06
C ALA A 13 -6.35 22.88 20.22
N LYS A 14 -6.80 24.09 20.56
CA LYS A 14 -8.21 24.44 20.66
C LYS A 14 -8.95 24.31 19.33
N ASP A 15 -8.38 24.82 18.25
CA ASP A 15 -8.98 24.78 16.91
C ASP A 15 -9.18 23.34 16.43
N LEU A 16 -8.19 22.47 16.71
CA LEU A 16 -8.26 21.04 16.39
C LEU A 16 -9.36 20.30 17.17
N LEU A 17 -9.57 20.68 18.43
CA LEU A 17 -10.61 20.09 19.28
C LEU A 17 -12.01 20.57 18.84
N ASP A 18 -12.13 21.85 18.49
CA ASP A 18 -13.37 22.43 18.00
C ASP A 18 -13.79 21.80 16.66
N ASP A 19 -12.83 21.55 15.76
CA ASP A 19 -13.08 20.84 14.50
C ASP A 19 -13.48 19.38 14.75
N ALA A 20 -12.73 18.66 15.60
CA ALA A 20 -13.05 17.26 15.93
C ALA A 20 -14.44 17.11 16.57
N ALA A 21 -14.84 18.07 17.42
CA ALA A 21 -16.16 18.09 18.05
C ALA A 21 -17.30 18.32 17.05
N ARG A 22 -17.04 19.05 15.95
CA ARG A 22 -18.02 19.28 14.88
C ARG A 22 -18.14 18.10 13.92
N SER A 23 -17.07 17.33 13.73
CA SER A 23 -16.98 16.32 12.68
C SER A 23 -17.08 14.86 13.14
N LEU A 24 -16.94 14.56 14.43
CA LEU A 24 -16.85 13.18 14.93
C LEU A 24 -17.99 12.83 15.89
N THR A 25 -18.42 11.57 15.87
CA THR A 25 -19.37 11.02 16.85
C THR A 25 -18.69 10.79 18.21
N PRO A 26 -19.46 10.68 19.32
CA PRO A 26 -18.90 10.38 20.63
C PRO A 26 -18.06 9.08 20.68
N SER A 27 -18.39 8.08 19.87
CA SER A 27 -17.64 6.82 19.82
C SER A 27 -16.30 6.95 19.08
N GLU A 28 -16.23 7.82 18.08
CA GLU A 28 -15.01 8.14 17.34
C GLU A 28 -14.10 9.05 18.17
N LEU A 29 -14.69 10.02 18.88
CA LEU A 29 -13.96 10.86 19.84
C LEU A 29 -13.31 10.04 20.95
N ARG A 30 -14.00 9.03 21.51
CA ARG A 30 -13.40 8.13 22.52
C ARG A 30 -12.25 7.32 21.95
N ARG A 31 -12.41 6.73 20.75
CA ARG A 31 -11.33 5.97 20.09
C ARG A 31 -10.12 6.86 19.75
N LEU A 32 -10.38 8.10 19.35
CA LEU A 32 -9.35 9.10 19.14
C LEU A 32 -8.63 9.44 20.46
N GLY A 33 -9.38 9.68 21.53
CA GLY A 33 -8.85 9.93 22.87
C GLY A 33 -7.95 8.81 23.39
N ASP A 34 -8.41 7.55 23.33
CA ASP A 34 -7.62 6.38 23.76
C ASP A 34 -6.29 6.27 23.01
N SER A 35 -6.29 6.69 21.75
CA SER A 35 -5.10 6.66 20.92
C SER A 35 -4.13 7.80 21.19
N LEU A 36 -4.66 9.00 21.47
CA LEU A 36 -3.87 10.16 21.88
C LEU A 36 -3.18 9.89 23.22
N LEU A 37 -3.88 9.24 24.16
CA LEU A 37 -3.30 8.83 25.45
C LEU A 37 -2.14 7.85 25.26
N ARG A 38 -2.32 6.79 24.45
CA ARG A 38 -1.23 5.85 24.14
C ARG A 38 -0.04 6.50 23.44
N LEU A 39 -0.31 7.51 22.60
CA LEU A 39 0.74 8.28 21.94
C LEU A 39 1.50 9.16 22.95
N ALA A 40 0.80 9.80 23.89
CA ALA A 40 1.41 10.57 24.96
C ALA A 40 2.30 9.68 25.84
N ASP A 41 1.80 8.52 26.26
CA ASP A 41 2.57 7.53 27.03
C ASP A 41 3.85 7.10 26.28
N ALA A 42 3.76 6.92 24.96
CA ALA A 42 4.93 6.57 24.14
C ALA A 42 5.95 7.71 24.09
N VAL A 43 5.50 8.96 23.90
CA VAL A 43 6.38 10.14 23.88
C VAL A 43 7.06 10.34 25.23
N ASP A 44 6.36 10.12 26.34
CA ASP A 44 6.93 10.15 27.70
C ASP A 44 8.00 9.06 27.90
N GLN A 45 7.95 7.98 27.13
CA GLN A 45 8.96 6.91 27.09
C GLN A 45 10.09 7.18 26.09
N ASP A 46 10.42 8.45 25.84
CA ASP A 46 11.48 8.91 24.93
C ASP A 46 11.33 8.46 23.47
N TRP A 47 10.13 8.02 23.07
CA TRP A 47 9.86 7.69 21.68
C TRP A 47 9.75 8.97 20.83
N GLN A 48 10.70 9.17 19.91
CA GLN A 48 10.67 10.30 18.97
C GLN A 48 10.02 9.89 17.64
N PRO A 49 8.83 10.42 17.30
CA PRO A 49 8.21 10.13 16.02
C PRO A 49 9.09 10.66 14.87
N PRO A 50 9.36 9.86 13.82
CA PRO A 50 10.05 10.36 12.65
C PRO A 50 9.22 11.46 11.99
N LYS A 51 9.87 12.59 11.66
CA LYS A 51 9.24 13.82 11.13
C LYS A 51 8.45 13.65 9.83
N SER A 52 8.46 12.48 9.19
CA SER A 52 7.79 12.28 7.89
C SER A 52 6.77 11.14 7.81
N LYS A 53 6.54 10.32 8.84
CA LYS A 53 5.48 9.28 8.81
C LYS A 53 5.21 8.75 10.21
N SER A 54 3.95 8.74 10.64
CA SER A 54 3.55 8.01 11.86
C SER A 54 3.85 6.53 11.66
N ILE A 55 4.78 5.98 12.45
CA ILE A 55 4.98 4.52 12.56
C ILE A 55 3.91 3.87 13.46
N PHE A 56 3.10 4.68 14.15
CA PHE A 56 1.97 4.22 14.95
C PHE A 56 0.82 3.83 14.02
N ARG A 57 0.55 2.52 13.92
CA ARG A 57 -0.45 1.94 13.02
C ARG A 57 -1.84 1.99 13.68
N TRP A 58 -2.50 3.14 13.53
CA TRP A 58 -3.88 3.34 13.93
C TRP A 58 -4.83 2.29 13.32
N PRO A 59 -6.04 2.04 13.87
CA PRO A 59 -7.09 1.30 13.18
C PRO A 59 -7.54 2.08 11.93
N ASN A 60 -6.72 2.02 10.90
CA ASN A 60 -6.90 2.59 9.57
C ASN A 60 -7.36 1.45 8.66
N GLU A 61 -8.09 1.78 7.60
CA GLU A 61 -8.46 0.93 6.46
C GLU A 61 -7.38 -0.09 6.07
N LEU A 62 -6.09 0.28 6.10
CA LEU A 62 -4.97 -0.63 5.84
C LEU A 62 -4.96 -1.85 6.80
N SER A 63 -5.19 -1.63 8.10
CA SER A 63 -5.30 -2.71 9.09
C SER A 63 -6.53 -3.58 8.85
N GLY A 64 -7.62 -2.99 8.35
CA GLY A 64 -8.81 -3.73 7.93
C GLY A 64 -8.52 -4.66 6.75
N ILE A 65 -7.81 -4.15 5.74
CA ILE A 65 -7.35 -4.92 4.58
C ILE A 65 -6.38 -6.02 5.02
N GLU A 66 -5.41 -5.72 5.88
CA GLU A 66 -4.45 -6.71 6.41
C GLU A 66 -5.14 -7.87 7.13
N LYS A 67 -6.13 -7.57 7.98
CA LYS A 67 -6.92 -8.60 8.69
C LYS A 67 -7.74 -9.45 7.72
N ASN A 68 -8.18 -8.89 6.61
CA ASN A 68 -8.97 -9.59 5.58
C ASN A 68 -8.14 -10.03 4.36
N ALA A 69 -6.81 -9.95 4.43
CA ALA A 69 -5.94 -10.06 3.26
C ALA A 69 -6.07 -11.42 2.57
N TYR A 70 -6.25 -12.49 3.34
CA TYR A 70 -6.46 -13.83 2.80
C TYR A 70 -7.71 -13.93 1.92
N ASN A 71 -8.86 -13.45 2.39
CA ASN A 71 -10.11 -13.49 1.62
C ASN A 71 -10.02 -12.60 0.37
N LEU A 72 -9.40 -11.43 0.50
CA LEU A 72 -9.15 -10.54 -0.64
C LEU A 72 -8.19 -11.19 -1.66
N ALA A 73 -7.19 -11.94 -1.21
CA ALA A 73 -6.29 -12.68 -2.09
C ALA A 73 -6.99 -13.82 -2.84
N VAL A 74 -8.00 -14.47 -2.23
CA VAL A 74 -8.84 -15.44 -2.94
C VAL A 74 -9.58 -14.76 -4.10
N LYS A 75 -10.14 -13.56 -3.88
CA LYS A 75 -10.75 -12.78 -4.97
C LYS A 75 -9.74 -12.39 -6.04
N ALA A 76 -8.54 -11.96 -5.64
CA ALA A 76 -7.45 -11.66 -6.57
C ALA A 76 -7.05 -12.87 -7.42
N GLN A 77 -6.99 -14.06 -6.81
CA GLN A 77 -6.70 -15.31 -7.52
C GLN A 77 -7.79 -15.66 -8.53
N VAL A 78 -9.07 -15.47 -8.18
CA VAL A 78 -10.20 -15.69 -9.09
C VAL A 78 -10.09 -14.74 -10.28
N GLU A 79 -9.88 -13.45 -10.04
CA GLU A 79 -9.71 -12.44 -11.11
C GLU A 79 -8.52 -12.78 -12.01
N TYR A 80 -7.36 -13.07 -11.42
CA TYR A 80 -6.16 -13.49 -12.16
C TYR A 80 -6.46 -14.72 -13.05
N SER A 81 -7.11 -15.74 -12.49
CA SER A 81 -7.46 -16.97 -13.22
C SER A 81 -8.42 -16.71 -14.38
N GLN A 82 -9.42 -15.85 -14.18
CA GLN A 82 -10.36 -15.47 -15.25
C GLN A 82 -9.64 -14.74 -16.39
N ARG A 83 -8.74 -13.81 -16.08
CA ARG A 83 -7.92 -13.13 -17.08
C ARG A 83 -7.04 -14.11 -17.84
N ARG A 84 -6.41 -15.06 -17.13
CA ARG A 84 -5.61 -16.12 -17.76
C ARG A 84 -6.44 -17.03 -18.66
N ALA A 85 -7.68 -17.35 -18.28
CA ALA A 85 -8.57 -18.19 -19.07
C ALA A 85 -8.92 -17.57 -20.44
N ARG A 86 -9.06 -16.24 -20.53
CA ARG A 86 -9.33 -15.54 -21.80
C ARG A 86 -8.29 -15.86 -22.88
N ARG A 87 -7.03 -16.10 -22.50
CA ARG A 87 -5.93 -16.44 -23.42
C ARG A 87 -6.10 -17.80 -24.11
N LYS A 88 -6.94 -18.69 -23.58
CA LYS A 88 -7.27 -19.96 -24.27
C LYS A 88 -8.15 -19.73 -25.49
N HIS A 89 -8.83 -18.59 -25.56
CA HIS A 89 -9.83 -18.28 -26.58
C HIS A 89 -9.41 -17.10 -27.47
N PHE A 90 -8.51 -16.24 -27.00
CA PHE A 90 -8.09 -15.03 -27.70
C PHE A 90 -6.56 -14.88 -27.73
N PRO A 91 -5.99 -14.20 -28.76
CA PRO A 91 -4.56 -13.88 -28.79
C PRO A 91 -4.16 -13.05 -27.57
N GLY A 92 -3.23 -13.58 -26.77
CA GLY A 92 -2.88 -13.01 -25.46
C GLY A 92 -2.35 -11.57 -25.51
N ALA A 93 -1.68 -11.17 -26.59
CA ALA A 93 -1.11 -9.83 -26.73
C ALA A 93 -2.17 -8.72 -26.80
N ILE A 94 -3.40 -9.02 -27.24
CA ILE A 94 -4.48 -8.03 -27.39
C ILE A 94 -5.19 -7.78 -26.06
N LEU A 95 -5.16 -8.75 -25.14
CA LEU A 95 -5.84 -8.70 -23.84
C LEU A 95 -4.87 -8.58 -22.66
N ALA A 96 -3.60 -8.30 -22.93
CA ALA A 96 -2.59 -8.17 -21.89
C ALA A 96 -2.80 -6.88 -21.08
N GLU A 97 -2.83 -7.00 -19.75
CA GLU A 97 -2.73 -5.85 -18.84
C GLU A 97 -1.61 -6.12 -17.83
N PRO A 98 -0.34 -5.98 -18.23
CA PRO A 98 0.79 -6.43 -17.43
C PRO A 98 0.84 -5.80 -16.04
N GLY A 99 0.53 -4.50 -15.94
CA GLY A 99 0.49 -3.79 -14.66
C GLY A 99 -0.58 -4.35 -13.71
N TRP A 100 -1.73 -4.75 -14.25
CA TRP A 100 -2.79 -5.34 -13.44
C TRP A 100 -2.45 -6.75 -12.98
N ASP A 101 -1.94 -7.58 -13.88
CA ASP A 101 -1.49 -8.94 -13.57
C ASP A 101 -0.39 -8.92 -12.48
N MET A 102 0.53 -7.93 -12.52
CA MET A 102 1.52 -7.70 -11.46
C MET A 102 0.91 -7.29 -10.12
N LEU A 103 -0.06 -6.38 -10.12
CA LEU A 103 -0.71 -5.92 -8.88
C LEU A 103 -1.48 -7.05 -8.20
N LEU A 104 -2.16 -7.91 -8.97
CA LEU A 104 -2.82 -9.11 -8.48
C LEU A 104 -1.82 -10.08 -7.85
N GLU A 105 -0.71 -10.39 -8.55
CA GLU A 105 0.35 -11.25 -8.03
C GLU A 105 0.93 -10.70 -6.73
N LEU A 106 1.32 -9.41 -6.71
CA LEU A 106 1.90 -8.79 -5.53
C LEU A 106 0.92 -8.76 -4.35
N PHE A 107 -0.38 -8.60 -4.58
CA PHE A 107 -1.37 -8.66 -3.52
C PHE A 107 -1.55 -10.07 -2.94
N MET A 108 -1.57 -11.10 -3.80
CA MET A 108 -1.61 -12.51 -3.33
C MET A 108 -0.38 -12.84 -2.47
N GLN A 109 0.80 -12.36 -2.89
CA GLN A 109 2.06 -12.57 -2.16
C GLN A 109 2.12 -11.76 -0.86
N PHE A 110 1.57 -10.53 -0.86
CA PHE A 110 1.38 -9.72 0.34
C PHE A 110 0.53 -10.45 1.39
N ALA A 111 -0.59 -11.07 0.99
CA ALA A 111 -1.42 -11.84 1.91
C ALA A 111 -0.67 -13.04 2.52
N GLY A 112 0.26 -13.64 1.77
CA GLY A 112 1.18 -14.67 2.24
C GLY A 112 2.42 -14.17 2.99
N LYS A 113 2.56 -12.85 3.19
CA LYS A 113 3.76 -12.18 3.75
C LYS A 113 5.05 -12.49 2.99
N ALA A 114 4.94 -12.79 1.70
CA ALA A 114 6.04 -13.11 0.82
C ALA A 114 6.47 -11.89 -0.01
N LYS A 115 7.76 -11.86 -0.38
CA LYS A 115 8.32 -10.88 -1.32
C LYS A 115 8.46 -11.51 -2.70
N VAL A 116 8.28 -10.72 -3.76
CA VAL A 116 8.35 -11.21 -5.14
C VAL A 116 9.64 -10.73 -5.79
N SER A 117 10.42 -11.64 -6.38
CA SER A 117 11.60 -11.20 -7.13
C SER A 117 11.19 -10.47 -8.42
N THR A 118 12.01 -9.56 -8.91
CA THR A 118 11.75 -8.86 -10.18
C THR A 118 11.56 -9.85 -11.33
N THR A 119 12.35 -10.93 -11.36
CA THR A 119 12.24 -12.00 -12.36
C THR A 119 10.89 -12.71 -12.26
N SER A 120 10.47 -13.09 -11.05
CA SER A 120 9.16 -13.73 -10.82
C SER A 120 8.01 -12.80 -11.22
N LEU A 121 8.12 -11.50 -10.93
CA LEU A 121 7.11 -10.52 -11.28
C LEU A 121 7.02 -10.32 -12.81
N CYS A 122 8.15 -10.37 -13.52
CA CYS A 122 8.15 -10.33 -14.99
C CYS A 122 7.44 -11.54 -15.61
N ILE A 123 7.53 -12.72 -14.97
CA ILE A 123 6.79 -13.91 -15.40
C ILE A 123 5.28 -13.70 -15.19
N ALA A 124 4.88 -13.17 -14.03
CA ALA A 124 3.47 -12.91 -13.72
C ALA A 124 2.83 -11.87 -14.65
N ALA A 125 3.61 -10.85 -15.03
CA ALA A 125 3.21 -9.82 -15.99
C ALA A 125 2.85 -10.36 -17.39
N ASP A 126 3.39 -11.53 -17.72
CA ASP A 126 3.18 -12.25 -18.97
C ASP A 126 3.22 -11.34 -20.21
N CYS A 127 4.39 -10.75 -20.38
CA CYS A 127 4.78 -9.98 -21.54
C CYS A 127 6.31 -10.04 -21.67
N PRO A 128 6.91 -9.53 -22.76
CA PRO A 128 8.37 -9.47 -22.89
C PRO A 128 9.01 -8.77 -21.69
N THR A 129 10.18 -9.26 -21.24
CA THR A 129 10.84 -8.78 -20.02
C THR A 129 11.08 -7.27 -20.02
N SER A 130 11.49 -6.68 -21.14
CA SER A 130 11.69 -5.23 -21.26
C SER A 130 10.39 -4.44 -21.04
N THR A 131 9.26 -4.98 -21.52
CA THR A 131 7.92 -4.43 -21.29
C THR A 131 7.52 -4.54 -19.82
N ALA A 132 7.74 -5.70 -19.19
CA ALA A 132 7.48 -5.88 -17.77
C ALA A 132 8.29 -4.90 -16.92
N LEU A 133 9.61 -4.77 -17.16
CA LEU A 133 10.45 -3.82 -16.42
C LEU A 133 9.97 -2.37 -16.53
N ARG A 134 9.45 -1.97 -17.72
CA ARG A 134 8.82 -0.65 -17.91
C ARG A 134 7.57 -0.50 -17.04
N TYR A 135 6.70 -1.50 -16.99
CA TYR A 135 5.51 -1.47 -16.15
C TYR A 135 5.83 -1.45 -14.65
N ILE A 136 6.84 -2.19 -14.20
CA ILE A 136 7.28 -2.10 -12.79
C ILE A 136 7.77 -0.67 -12.50
N GLY A 137 8.45 -0.01 -13.45
CA GLY A 137 8.86 1.39 -13.34
C GLY A 137 7.65 2.33 -13.20
N LEU A 138 6.64 2.19 -14.06
CA LEU A 138 5.41 2.99 -13.99
C LEU A 138 4.68 2.79 -12.65
N LEU A 139 4.56 1.55 -12.16
CA LEU A 139 3.94 1.26 -10.87
C LEU A 139 4.71 1.88 -9.69
N GLU A 140 6.04 1.99 -9.82
CA GLU A 140 6.91 2.62 -8.82
C GLU A 140 6.80 4.15 -8.86
N GLU A 141 6.70 4.73 -10.06
CA GLU A 141 6.42 6.16 -10.27
C GLU A 141 5.07 6.58 -9.68
N GLU A 142 4.04 5.75 -9.85
CA GLU A 142 2.72 5.95 -9.21
C GLU A 142 2.72 5.63 -7.70
N GLY A 143 3.84 5.20 -7.14
CA GLY A 143 3.99 4.91 -5.71
C GLY A 143 3.19 3.69 -5.23
N LEU A 144 2.76 2.80 -6.14
CA LEU A 144 1.99 1.59 -5.81
C LEU A 144 2.88 0.42 -5.38
N VAL A 145 4.11 0.38 -5.91
CA VAL A 145 5.11 -0.63 -5.57
C VAL A 145 6.43 0.01 -5.16
N ARG A 146 7.28 -0.74 -4.47
CA ARG A 146 8.68 -0.36 -4.21
C ARG A 146 9.61 -1.52 -4.51
N ARG A 147 10.84 -1.19 -4.93
CA ARG A 147 11.93 -2.17 -5.10
C ARG A 147 12.91 -2.12 -3.93
N THR A 148 13.31 -3.29 -3.44
CA THR A 148 14.31 -3.43 -2.38
C THR A 148 15.33 -4.51 -2.76
N PRO A 149 16.64 -4.24 -2.75
CA PRO A 149 17.66 -5.27 -2.98
C PRO A 149 17.61 -6.32 -1.86
N ALA A 150 17.85 -7.59 -2.20
CA ALA A 150 17.91 -8.64 -1.19
C ALA A 150 19.14 -8.44 -0.28
N VAL A 151 18.97 -8.72 1.01
CA VAL A 151 20.02 -8.55 2.03
C VAL A 151 21.23 -9.46 1.75
N HIS A 152 20.95 -10.68 1.28
CA HIS A 152 21.97 -11.72 1.08
C HIS A 152 22.51 -11.80 -0.35
N ASP A 153 21.85 -11.16 -1.33
CA ASP A 153 22.31 -11.09 -2.72
C ASP A 153 21.80 -9.83 -3.44
N ARG A 154 22.69 -8.87 -3.69
CA ARG A 154 22.35 -7.60 -4.37
C ARG A 154 21.97 -7.77 -5.85
N ARG A 155 22.19 -8.95 -6.44
CA ARG A 155 21.72 -9.27 -7.79
C ARG A 155 20.21 -9.53 -7.81
N VAL A 156 19.64 -9.88 -6.67
CA VAL A 156 18.20 -10.10 -6.51
C VAL A 156 17.56 -8.81 -6.02
N THR A 157 16.61 -8.30 -6.81
CA THR A 157 15.75 -7.19 -6.41
C THR A 157 14.35 -7.71 -6.16
N PHE A 158 13.83 -7.47 -4.95
CA PHE A 158 12.45 -7.76 -4.60
C PHE A 158 11.55 -6.57 -4.92
N VAL A 159 10.30 -6.86 -5.28
CA VAL A 159 9.22 -5.92 -5.50
C VAL A 159 8.10 -6.26 -4.53
N GLU A 160 7.51 -5.25 -3.93
CA GLU A 160 6.43 -5.37 -2.96
C GLU A 160 5.47 -4.18 -3.07
N LEU A 161 4.20 -4.38 -2.70
CA LEU A 161 3.24 -3.27 -2.62
C LEU A 161 3.69 -2.26 -1.55
N THR A 162 3.50 -0.99 -1.85
CA THR A 162 3.48 0.05 -0.81
C THR A 162 2.16 0.00 -0.06
N ASP A 163 2.06 0.71 1.06
CA ASP A 163 0.78 0.86 1.77
C ASP A 163 -0.31 1.44 0.87
N ALA A 164 0.04 2.35 -0.05
CA ALA A 164 -0.88 2.90 -1.04
C ALA A 164 -1.35 1.82 -2.04
N GLY A 165 -0.44 0.97 -2.51
CA GLY A 165 -0.78 -0.18 -3.36
C GLY A 165 -1.68 -1.19 -2.67
N VAL A 166 -1.41 -1.52 -1.40
CA VAL A 166 -2.27 -2.40 -0.59
C VAL A 166 -3.66 -1.81 -0.40
N LEU A 167 -3.77 -0.51 -0.09
CA LEU A 167 -5.05 0.18 0.05
C LEU A 167 -5.85 0.15 -1.26
N ALA A 168 -5.22 0.51 -2.38
CA ALA A 168 -5.88 0.55 -3.69
C ALA A 168 -6.41 -0.85 -4.09
N MET A 169 -5.56 -1.87 -3.97
CA MET A 169 -5.96 -3.24 -4.27
C MET A 169 -7.03 -3.75 -3.31
N GLY A 170 -6.88 -3.49 -2.01
CA GLY A 170 -7.83 -3.92 -1.00
C GLY A 170 -9.22 -3.31 -1.19
N ARG A 171 -9.30 -2.02 -1.57
CA ARG A 171 -10.55 -1.35 -1.94
C ARG A 171 -11.21 -1.99 -3.15
N TYR A 172 -10.44 -2.20 -4.22
CA TYR A 172 -10.94 -2.83 -5.44
C TYR A 172 -11.47 -4.24 -5.15
N LEU A 173 -10.65 -5.08 -4.51
CA LEU A 173 -10.99 -6.47 -4.18
C LEU A 173 -12.13 -6.54 -3.16
N GLY A 174 -12.29 -5.53 -2.31
CA GLY A 174 -13.42 -5.41 -1.40
C GLY A 174 -14.74 -5.12 -2.11
N ALA A 175 -14.68 -4.41 -3.25
CA ALA A 175 -15.84 -3.98 -4.01
C ALA A 175 -16.37 -5.03 -5.01
N ILE A 176 -15.55 -6.00 -5.41
CA ILE A 176 -15.93 -7.09 -6.33
C ILE A 176 -16.37 -8.36 -5.62
#